data_AF-A0A944PEA0-F1
#
_entry.id   AF-A0A944PEA0-F1
#
_cell.length_a   1.000
_cell.length_b   1.000
_cell.length_c   1.000
_cell.angle_alpha   90.00
_cell.angle_beta   90.00
_cell.angle_gamma   90.00
#
_symmetry.space_group_name_H-M   'P 1'
#
loop_
_entity.id
_entity.type
_entity.pdbx_description
1 polymer ?
#
loop_
_entity_poly.entity_id
_entity_poly.type
_entity_poly.pdbx_seq_one_letter_code
_entity_poly.pdbx_strand_id
1 'polypeptide(L)'
;MELLWRAERRNTLIAWPDAVNERLDQLVAAGIAAGENINRSHLLAALVAHADLSPEFVAGVMRDYRALNSNALDEANRSAAEQWPAVRRPGPRRDSRRSKTGGARRDSDPSAINDAR
;
A
#
# COMPACT_ATOMS: atom_id res chain seq x y z
N MET A 1 -14.95 -21.34 -12.71
CA MET A 1 -13.92 -21.36 -11.67
C MET A 1 -13.83 -19.98 -11.04
N GLU A 2 -13.64 -19.90 -9.74
CA GLU A 2 -13.31 -18.66 -9.04
C GLU A 2 -11.79 -18.39 -9.16
N LEU A 3 -11.39 -17.12 -9.21
CA LEU A 3 -9.97 -16.74 -9.28
C LEU A 3 -9.48 -16.41 -7.86
N LEU A 4 -8.33 -16.92 -7.45
CA LEU A 4 -7.81 -16.76 -6.08
C LEU A 4 -7.77 -15.29 -5.60
N TRP A 5 -7.49 -14.34 -6.49
CA TRP A 5 -7.49 -12.91 -6.15
C TRP A 5 -8.88 -12.34 -5.81
N ARG A 6 -9.97 -13.06 -6.10
CA ARG A 6 -11.37 -12.71 -5.78
C ARG A 6 -11.94 -13.43 -4.56
N ALA A 7 -11.27 -14.47 -4.07
CA ALA A 7 -11.72 -15.27 -2.94
C ALA A 7 -11.84 -14.47 -1.63
N GLU A 8 -12.56 -15.02 -0.64
CA GLU A 8 -12.71 -14.42 0.70
C GLU A 8 -11.35 -14.09 1.33
N ARG A 9 -11.22 -12.86 1.83
CA ARG A 9 -9.94 -12.33 2.33
C ARG A 9 -9.95 -12.24 3.85
N ARG A 10 -8.92 -12.83 4.47
CA ARG A 10 -8.62 -12.64 5.89
C ARG A 10 -7.44 -11.68 6.04
N ASN A 11 -7.54 -10.77 6.99
CA ASN A 11 -6.47 -9.82 7.30
C ASN A 11 -5.42 -10.49 8.19
N THR A 12 -4.14 -10.27 7.86
CA THR A 12 -3.01 -10.72 8.68
C THR A 12 -2.16 -9.50 9.03
N LEU A 13 -1.82 -9.33 10.31
CA LEU A 13 -0.83 -8.36 10.77
C LEU A 13 0.52 -9.06 10.89
N ILE A 14 1.56 -8.48 10.28
CA ILE A 14 2.91 -9.03 10.25
C ILE A 14 3.90 -7.91 10.56
N ALA A 15 4.89 -8.19 11.39
CA ALA A 15 6.00 -7.29 11.69
C ALA A 15 7.31 -7.85 11.10
N TRP A 16 8.16 -6.96 10.59
CA TRP A 16 9.44 -7.28 9.94
C TRP A 16 10.51 -6.25 10.30
N PRO A 17 11.80 -6.55 10.08
CA PRO A 17 12.84 -5.52 10.00
C PRO A 17 12.54 -4.53 8.87
N ASP A 18 12.89 -3.25 9.05
CA ASP A 18 12.60 -2.19 8.09
C ASP A 18 13.17 -2.47 6.69
N ALA A 19 14.39 -3.03 6.62
CA ALA A 19 15.05 -3.48 5.39
C ALA A 19 14.18 -4.44 4.53
N VAL A 20 13.38 -5.30 5.17
CA VAL A 20 12.49 -6.26 4.51
C VAL A 20 11.20 -5.57 4.03
N ASN A 21 10.69 -4.62 4.81
CA ASN A 21 9.54 -3.79 4.41
C ASN A 21 9.90 -2.84 3.24
N GLU A 22 11.11 -2.27 3.22
CA GLU A 22 11.63 -1.52 2.06
C GLU A 22 11.77 -2.43 0.84
N ARG A 23 12.40 -3.61 0.99
CA ARG A 23 12.50 -4.60 -0.09
C ARG A 23 11.14 -4.97 -0.69
N LEU A 24 10.08 -5.05 0.12
CA LEU A 24 8.73 -5.28 -0.38
C LEU A 24 8.17 -4.08 -1.17
N ASP A 25 8.38 -2.85 -0.71
CA ASP A 25 7.99 -1.64 -1.45
C ASP A 25 8.75 -1.51 -2.79
N GLN A 26 10.01 -1.95 -2.82
CA GLN A 26 10.81 -2.10 -4.03
C GLN A 26 10.19 -3.15 -4.98
N LEU A 27 9.91 -4.36 -4.52
CA LEU A 27 9.30 -5.40 -5.36
C LEU A 27 7.92 -4.98 -5.93
N VAL A 28 7.12 -4.21 -5.18
CA VAL A 28 5.88 -3.61 -5.69
C VAL A 28 6.18 -2.57 -6.77
N ALA A 29 7.18 -1.70 -6.59
CA ALA A 29 7.57 -0.71 -7.59
C ALA A 29 8.09 -1.36 -8.89
N ALA A 30 8.85 -2.47 -8.79
CA ALA A 30 9.31 -3.24 -9.93
C ALA A 30 8.15 -3.84 -10.74
N GLY A 31 7.15 -4.42 -10.08
CA GLY A 31 5.94 -4.92 -10.76
C GLY A 31 5.18 -3.79 -11.48
N ILE A 32 5.00 -2.64 -10.82
CA ILE A 32 4.36 -1.46 -11.43
C ILE A 32 5.18 -0.95 -12.63
N ALA A 33 6.51 -0.97 -12.57
CA ALA A 33 7.39 -0.62 -13.69
C ALA A 33 7.30 -1.62 -14.86
N ALA A 34 7.01 -2.89 -14.59
CA ALA A 34 6.70 -3.92 -15.59
C ALA A 34 5.25 -3.83 -16.13
N GLY A 35 4.43 -2.90 -15.63
CA GLY A 35 3.04 -2.69 -16.05
C GLY A 35 1.97 -3.35 -15.19
N GLU A 36 2.37 -4.10 -14.15
CA GLU A 36 1.44 -4.84 -13.28
C GLU A 36 0.80 -3.97 -12.20
N ASN A 37 -0.54 -4.01 -12.12
CA ASN A 37 -1.32 -3.22 -11.14
C ASN A 37 -1.42 -3.96 -9.80
N ILE A 38 -0.28 -4.09 -9.11
CA ILE A 38 -0.15 -4.80 -7.85
C ILE A 38 0.02 -3.88 -6.63
N ASN A 39 -0.25 -4.45 -5.46
CA ASN A 39 0.01 -3.87 -4.15
C ASN A 39 0.73 -4.90 -3.27
N ARG A 40 1.20 -4.49 -2.08
CA ARG A 40 1.90 -5.37 -1.13
C ARG A 40 1.15 -6.69 -0.86
N SER A 41 -0.16 -6.63 -0.62
CA SER A 41 -0.98 -7.82 -0.34
C SER A 41 -1.13 -8.75 -1.54
N HIS A 42 -1.28 -8.21 -2.76
CA HIS A 42 -1.30 -9.03 -3.99
C HIS A 42 0.05 -9.71 -4.22
N LEU A 43 1.16 -9.00 -4.03
CA LEU A 43 2.50 -9.54 -4.19
C LEU A 43 2.80 -10.65 -3.17
N LEU A 44 2.48 -10.43 -1.89
CA LEU A 44 2.62 -11.45 -0.85
C LEU A 44 1.75 -12.68 -1.12
N ALA A 45 0.50 -12.49 -1.56
CA ALA A 45 -0.39 -13.59 -1.94
C ALA A 45 0.15 -14.38 -3.13
N ALA A 46 0.74 -13.71 -4.14
CA ALA A 46 1.39 -14.37 -5.27
C ALA A 46 2.62 -15.17 -4.83
N LEU A 47 3.51 -14.57 -4.02
CA LEU A 47 4.70 -15.25 -3.49
C LEU A 47 4.35 -16.49 -2.66
N VAL A 48 3.30 -16.42 -1.83
CA VAL A 48 2.82 -17.57 -1.06
C VAL A 48 2.14 -18.62 -1.94
N ALA A 49 1.37 -18.22 -2.95
CA ALA A 49 0.69 -19.15 -3.87
C ALA A 49 1.66 -19.85 -4.86
N HIS A 50 2.86 -19.31 -5.06
CA HIS A 50 3.92 -19.88 -5.90
C HIS A 50 5.07 -20.54 -5.11
N ALA A 51 4.99 -20.56 -3.77
CA ALA A 51 5.99 -21.25 -2.94
C ALA A 51 5.86 -22.77 -3.06
N ASP A 52 6.99 -23.47 -3.09
CA ASP A 52 6.99 -24.93 -2.91
C ASP A 52 6.62 -25.29 -1.46
N LEU A 53 5.90 -26.38 -1.29
CA LEU A 53 5.43 -26.91 -0.02
C LEU A 53 6.33 -28.03 0.54
N SER A 54 7.43 -28.37 -0.15
CA SER A 54 8.40 -29.33 0.39
C SER A 54 9.01 -28.83 1.72
N PRO A 55 9.11 -29.67 2.76
CA PRO A 55 9.76 -29.31 4.02
C PRO A 55 11.20 -28.82 3.84
N GLU A 56 11.90 -29.35 2.84
CA GLU A 56 13.28 -29.04 2.49
C GLU A 56 13.41 -27.62 1.94
N PHE A 57 12.52 -27.19 1.03
CA PHE A 57 12.48 -25.82 0.52
C PHE A 57 12.18 -24.82 1.63
N VAL A 58 11.14 -25.06 2.43
CA VAL A 58 10.75 -24.20 3.56
C VAL A 58 11.89 -24.10 4.59
N ALA A 59 12.56 -25.21 4.89
CA ALA A 59 13.73 -25.21 5.77
C ALA A 59 14.95 -24.49 5.17
N GLY A 60 15.14 -24.53 3.85
CA GLY A 60 16.15 -23.75 3.14
C GLY A 60 15.92 -22.25 3.28
N VAL A 61 14.77 -21.76 2.81
CA VAL A 61 14.37 -20.34 2.88
C VAL A 61 14.48 -19.79 4.32
N MET A 62 14.08 -20.58 5.32
CA MET A 62 14.18 -20.18 6.72
C MET A 62 15.61 -20.20 7.31
N ARG A 63 16.57 -20.93 6.72
CA ARG A 63 18.00 -20.81 7.06
C ARG A 63 18.60 -19.57 6.40
N ASP A 64 18.32 -19.37 5.12
CA ASP A 64 18.87 -18.26 4.34
C ASP A 64 18.42 -16.91 4.91
N TYR A 65 17.14 -16.77 5.27
CA TYR A 65 16.62 -15.60 5.98
C TYR A 65 17.29 -15.35 7.34
N ARG A 66 17.66 -16.42 8.07
CA ARG A 66 18.37 -16.31 9.37
C ARG A 66 19.86 -16.02 9.23
N ALA A 67 20.45 -16.31 8.07
CA ALA A 67 21.84 -16.00 7.74
C ALA A 67 22.00 -14.59 7.11
N LEU A 68 20.90 -13.96 6.68
CA LEU A 68 20.91 -12.67 6.00
C LEU A 68 21.29 -11.53 6.96
N ASN A 69 22.38 -10.84 6.63
CA ASN A 69 22.82 -9.64 7.35
C ASN A 69 21.97 -8.42 6.97
N SER A 70 21.47 -7.66 7.94
CA SER A 70 20.66 -6.45 7.72
C SER A 70 21.34 -5.45 6.80
N ASN A 71 22.61 -5.13 7.08
CA ASN A 71 23.35 -4.08 6.38
C ASN A 71 23.62 -4.48 4.92
N ALA A 72 23.73 -5.79 4.65
CA ALA A 72 23.86 -6.33 3.29
C ALA A 72 22.52 -6.25 2.51
N LEU A 73 21.39 -6.45 3.18
CA LEU A 73 20.08 -6.22 2.58
C LEU A 73 19.84 -4.72 2.32
N ASP A 74 20.21 -3.84 3.27
CA ASP A 74 20.10 -2.38 3.12
C ASP A 74 20.96 -1.86 1.96
N GLU A 75 22.17 -2.37 1.78
CA GLU A 75 23.03 -2.03 0.64
C GLU A 75 22.45 -2.55 -0.68
N ALA A 76 21.99 -3.80 -0.70
CA ALA A 76 21.29 -4.35 -1.85
C ALA A 76 19.95 -3.64 -2.14
N ASN A 77 19.33 -2.98 -1.16
CA ASN A 77 18.15 -2.13 -1.35
C ASN A 77 18.54 -0.82 -2.03
N ARG A 78 19.58 -0.12 -1.53
CA ARG A 78 20.12 1.11 -2.16
C ARG A 78 20.51 0.87 -3.61
N SER A 79 21.35 -0.13 -3.83
CA SER A 79 21.84 -0.53 -5.16
C SER A 79 20.71 -0.88 -6.15
N ALA A 80 19.57 -1.40 -5.67
CA ALA A 80 18.41 -1.70 -6.53
C ALA A 80 17.57 -0.44 -6.84
N ALA A 81 17.41 0.47 -5.88
CA ALA A 81 16.65 1.71 -6.06
C ALA A 81 17.28 2.66 -7.11
N GLU A 82 18.61 2.66 -7.23
CA GLU A 82 19.34 3.45 -8.24
C GLU A 82 19.08 2.98 -9.69
N GLN A 83 18.74 1.70 -9.89
CA GLN A 83 18.63 1.08 -11.21
C GLN A 83 17.25 1.26 -11.86
N TRP A 84 16.23 1.70 -11.11
CA TRP A 84 14.85 1.73 -11.58
C TRP A 84 14.35 3.15 -11.85
N PRO A 85 13.59 3.37 -12.94
CA PRO A 85 13.01 4.68 -13.22
C PRO A 85 12.06 5.05 -12.08
N ALA A 86 12.27 6.24 -11.49
CA ALA A 86 11.52 6.70 -10.31
C ALA A 86 10.00 6.67 -10.55
N VAL A 87 9.35 5.60 -10.09
CA VAL A 87 7.92 5.35 -10.27
C VAL A 87 7.14 6.46 -9.60
N ARG A 88 6.57 7.37 -10.40
CA ARG A 88 5.76 8.50 -9.92
C ARG A 88 4.50 7.97 -9.22
N ARG A 89 4.59 7.72 -7.92
CA ARG A 89 3.45 7.43 -7.04
C ARG A 89 2.37 8.49 -7.31
N PRO A 90 1.16 8.13 -7.77
CA PRO A 90 0.12 9.10 -8.03
C PRO A 90 -0.20 9.88 -6.75
N GLY A 91 -0.04 11.21 -6.79
CA GLY A 91 -0.24 12.06 -5.61
C GLY A 91 -1.67 11.96 -5.07
N PRO A 92 -1.90 12.31 -3.78
CA PRO A 92 -3.22 12.20 -3.16
C PRO A 92 -4.29 12.93 -3.98
N ARG A 93 -5.23 12.16 -4.54
CA ARG A 93 -6.40 12.71 -5.25
C ARG A 93 -7.28 13.46 -4.24
N ARG A 94 -7.16 14.78 -4.19
CA ARG A 94 -8.15 15.68 -3.58
C ARG A 94 -9.50 15.40 -4.25
N ASP A 95 -10.45 14.80 -3.52
CA ASP A 95 -11.81 14.61 -4.03
C ASP A 95 -12.50 15.98 -4.12
N SER A 96 -12.63 16.48 -5.34
CA SER A 96 -13.17 17.81 -5.64
C SER A 96 -14.69 17.90 -5.49
N ARG A 97 -15.36 16.90 -4.89
CA ARG A 97 -16.82 16.90 -4.68
C ARG A 97 -17.28 17.63 -3.42
N ARG A 98 -16.39 18.11 -2.54
CA ARG A 98 -16.79 18.90 -1.35
C ARG A 98 -16.80 20.42 -1.58
N SER A 99 -17.39 20.89 -2.69
CA SER A 99 -17.52 22.32 -2.98
C SER A 99 -18.79 22.72 -3.75
N LYS A 100 -19.98 22.19 -3.38
CA LYS A 100 -21.26 22.72 -3.91
C LYS A 100 -22.51 22.53 -3.03
N THR A 101 -22.40 22.77 -1.72
CA THR A 101 -23.57 22.98 -0.83
C THR A 101 -23.17 23.82 0.39
N GLY A 102 -23.79 24.97 0.67
CA GLY A 102 -24.72 25.72 -0.17
C GLY A 102 -24.87 27.16 0.32
N GLY A 103 -24.85 28.13 -0.60
CA GLY A 103 -25.12 29.54 -0.31
C GLY A 103 -26.53 29.91 -0.70
N ALA A 104 -27.46 29.95 0.27
CA ALA A 104 -28.81 30.49 0.12
C ALA A 104 -29.53 30.60 1.48
N ARG A 105 -29.31 31.71 2.19
CA ARG A 105 -30.36 32.37 2.98
C ARG A 105 -30.33 33.85 2.58
N ARG A 106 -31.50 34.39 2.25
CA ARG A 106 -31.68 35.75 1.75
C ARG A 106 -31.75 36.72 2.92
N ASP A 107 -31.40 37.97 2.66
CA ASP A 107 -31.89 39.10 3.44
C ASP A 107 -33.42 39.18 3.36
N SER A 108 -34.05 39.51 4.48
CA SER A 108 -35.46 39.86 4.56
C SER A 108 -35.69 40.77 5.78
N ASP A 109 -35.55 42.08 5.54
CA ASP A 109 -35.87 43.31 6.29
C ASP A 109 -35.99 43.36 7.84
N PRO A 110 -35.64 44.51 8.46
CA PRO A 110 -35.86 44.79 9.87
C PRO A 110 -37.25 45.39 10.17
N SER A 111 -37.62 45.39 11.47
CA SER A 111 -38.64 46.23 12.16
C SER A 111 -39.95 45.55 12.63
N ALA A 112 -39.96 45.07 13.88
CA ALA A 112 -41.07 45.02 14.86
C ALA A 112 -40.49 44.39 16.18
N ILE A 113 -40.56 44.99 17.39
CA ILE A 113 -41.73 45.25 18.26
C ILE A 113 -42.40 43.93 18.68
N ASN A 114 -42.50 43.51 19.96
CA ASN A 114 -42.02 44.04 21.26
C ASN A 114 -41.69 42.81 22.19
N ASP A 115 -41.43 42.81 23.52
CA ASP A 115 -41.49 43.73 24.69
C ASP A 115 -40.17 43.58 25.51
N ALA A 116 -39.76 44.37 26.51
CA ALA A 116 -40.39 45.36 27.41
C ALA A 116 -40.89 44.90 28.81
N ARG A 117 -40.06 44.18 29.60
CA ARG A 117 -39.73 44.51 31.01
C ARG A 117 -38.71 43.56 31.64
#